data_AF-A0A8X7E495-F1
#
_entry.id   AF-A0A8X7E495-F1
#
_cell.length_a   1.000
_cell.length_b   1.000
_cell.length_c   1.000
_cell.angle_alpha   90.00
_cell.angle_beta   90.00
_cell.angle_gamma   90.00
#
_symmetry.space_group_name_H-M   'P 1'
#
loop_
_entity.id
_entity.type
_entity.pdbx_description
1 polymer ?
#
loop_
_entity_poly.entity_id
_entity_poly.type
_entity_poly.pdbx_seq_one_letter_code
_entity_poly.pdbx_strand_id
1 'polypeptide(L)'
;MMVYLTAFALIMLGIAGMLFRRNLLKIIMALSVADSGAYLLLIAIGYRSGGTAPILTGYEGGPMVDPLPQALVLTAIVIGVCVLIMAVSLVVNVYRHYGTLDVSELRRLRG
;
A
#
# COMPACT_ATOMS: atom_id res chain seq x y z
N MET A 1 -8.77 15.45 10.53
CA MET A 1 -10.05 14.84 10.11
C MET A 1 -10.05 14.43 8.65
N MET A 2 -9.85 15.37 7.70
CA MET A 2 -9.81 15.06 6.25
C MET A 2 -8.85 13.92 5.89
N VAL A 3 -7.64 13.94 6.44
CA VAL A 3 -6.60 12.92 6.18
C VAL A 3 -7.05 11.51 6.58
N TYR A 4 -7.71 11.35 7.73
CA TYR A 4 -8.22 10.03 8.16
C TYR A 4 -9.31 9.51 7.24
N LEU A 5 -10.22 10.38 6.78
CA LEU A 5 -11.26 10.00 5.82
C LEU A 5 -10.67 9.58 4.48
N THR A 6 -9.67 10.32 3.97
CA THR A 6 -8.97 9.95 2.75
C THR A 6 -8.23 8.62 2.89
N ALA A 7 -7.55 8.40 4.02
CA ALA A 7 -6.86 7.13 4.29
C ALA A 7 -7.83 5.94 4.25
N PHE A 8 -8.95 6.08 4.97
CA PHE A 8 -9.98 5.05 5.03
C PHE A 8 -10.62 4.80 3.65
N ALA A 9 -10.89 5.87 2.89
CA ALA A 9 -11.41 5.76 1.53
C ALA A 9 -10.45 5.01 0.59
N LEU A 10 -9.14 5.27 0.67
CA LEU A 10 -8.13 4.57 -0.12
C LEU A 10 -8.06 3.08 0.23
N ILE A 11 -8.09 2.73 1.51
CA ILE A 11 -8.11 1.33 1.97
C ILE A 11 -9.36 0.62 1.43
N MET A 12 -10.53 1.23 1.60
CA MET A 12 -11.79 0.66 1.12
C MET A 12 -11.83 0.52 -0.41
N LEU A 13 -11.29 1.49 -1.14
CA LEU A 13 -11.21 1.46 -2.60
C LEU A 13 -10.24 0.37 -3.09
N GLY A 14 -9.11 0.18 -2.40
CA GLY A 14 -8.17 -0.91 -2.68
C GLY A 14 -8.80 -2.28 -2.44
N ILE A 15 -9.46 -2.48 -1.29
CA ILE A 15 -10.18 -3.73 -0.98
C ILE A 15 -11.29 -3.99 -2.01
N ALA A 16 -12.09 -2.98 -2.35
CA ALA A 16 -13.12 -3.10 -3.38
C ALA A 16 -12.51 -3.47 -4.75
N GLY A 17 -11.39 -2.83 -5.12
CA GLY A 17 -10.66 -3.15 -6.34
C GLY A 17 -10.17 -4.60 -6.38
N MET A 18 -9.71 -5.15 -5.26
CA MET A 18 -9.28 -6.55 -5.17
C MET A 18 -10.46 -7.53 -5.33
N LEU A 19 -11.63 -7.20 -4.79
CA LEU A 19 -12.81 -8.09 -4.83
C LEU A 19 -13.53 -8.07 -6.19
N PHE A 20 -13.64 -6.90 -6.83
CA PHE A 20 -14.45 -6.74 -8.05
C PHE A 20 -13.68 -6.94 -9.36
N ARG A 21 -12.35 -6.89 -9.34
CA ARG A 21 -11.54 -7.05 -10.56
C ARG A 21 -11.15 -8.52 -10.75
N ARG A 22 -11.23 -8.99 -12.01
CA ARG A 22 -10.85 -10.37 -12.40
C ARG A 22 -9.45 -10.47 -12.98
N ASN A 23 -8.91 -9.36 -13.47
CA ASN A 23 -7.57 -9.32 -14.04
C ASN A 23 -6.53 -9.25 -12.90
N LEU A 24 -5.59 -10.19 -12.88
CA LEU A 24 -4.55 -10.30 -11.85
C LEU A 24 -3.73 -9.01 -11.67
N LEU A 25 -3.37 -8.31 -12.74
CA LEU A 25 -2.63 -7.04 -12.64
C LEU A 25 -3.47 -5.95 -11.97
N LYS A 26 -4.78 -5.90 -12.26
CA LYS A 26 -5.69 -4.95 -11.60
C LYS A 26 -5.86 -5.23 -10.11
N ILE A 27 -5.83 -6.51 -9.72
CA ILE A 27 -5.87 -6.91 -8.30
C ILE A 27 -4.59 -6.46 -7.59
N ILE A 28 -3.41 -6.65 -8.20
CA ILE A 28 -2.12 -6.20 -7.62
C ILE A 28 -2.09 -4.66 -7.48
N MET A 29 -2.56 -3.92 -8.49
CA MET A 29 -2.67 -2.46 -8.38
C MET A 29 -3.67 -2.02 -7.31
N ALA A 30 -4.76 -2.77 -7.11
CA ALA A 30 -5.71 -2.48 -6.04
C ALA A 30 -5.10 -2.73 -4.65
N LEU A 31 -4.27 -3.75 -4.50
CA LEU A 31 -3.50 -4.00 -3.28
C LEU A 31 -2.54 -2.83 -2.98
N SER A 32 -1.81 -2.32 -3.97
CA SER A 32 -0.89 -1.18 -3.74
C SER A 32 -1.62 0.11 -3.32
N VAL A 33 -2.86 0.30 -3.79
CA VAL A 33 -3.71 1.41 -3.34
C VAL A 33 -4.12 1.24 -1.87
N ALA A 34 -4.45 0.01 -1.44
CA ALA A 34 -4.75 -0.28 -0.04
C ALA A 34 -3.53 -0.01 0.86
N ASP A 35 -2.33 -0.45 0.44
CA ASP A 35 -1.07 -0.19 1.16
C ASP A 35 -0.80 1.31 1.32
N SER A 36 -0.99 2.09 0.24
CA SER A 36 -0.83 3.54 0.27
C SER A 36 -1.78 4.20 1.28
N GLY A 37 -3.03 3.73 1.37
CA GLY A 37 -4.00 4.19 2.37
C GLY A 37 -3.57 3.84 3.80
N ALA A 38 -3.03 2.64 4.02
CA ALA A 38 -2.51 2.21 5.32
C ALA A 38 -1.28 3.03 5.76
N TYR A 39 -0.35 3.34 4.84
CA TYR A 39 0.80 4.21 5.12
C TYR A 39 0.34 5.62 5.52
N LEU A 40 -0.63 6.16 4.79
CA LEU A 40 -1.19 7.49 5.06
C LEU A 40 -1.91 7.51 6.42
N LEU A 41 -2.61 6.45 6.78
CA LEU A 41 -3.24 6.30 8.10
C LEU A 41 -2.20 6.31 9.23
N LEU A 42 -1.12 5.51 9.09
CA LEU A 42 -0.06 5.43 10.09
C LEU A 42 0.64 6.78 10.30
N ILE A 43 1.00 7.47 9.22
CA ILE A 43 1.63 8.79 9.30
C ILE A 43 0.68 9.80 9.97
N ALA A 44 -0.62 9.74 9.65
CA ALA A 44 -1.61 10.65 10.23
C ALA A 44 -1.78 10.49 11.75
N ILE A 45 -1.46 9.32 12.32
CA ILE A 45 -1.49 9.09 13.77
C ILE A 45 -0.30 9.79 14.47
N GLY A 46 0.88 9.78 13.84
CA GLY A 46 2.09 10.43 14.37
C GLY A 46 2.15 11.94 14.16
N TYR A 47 1.18 12.51 13.45
CA TYR A 47 1.16 13.92 13.10
C TYR A 47 0.81 14.79 14.31
N ARG A 48 1.66 15.78 14.58
CA ARG A 48 1.45 16.79 15.61
C ARG A 48 1.34 18.17 14.96
N SER A 49 0.29 18.92 15.30
CA SER A 49 0.10 20.29 14.79
C SER A 49 1.25 21.19 15.24
N GLY A 50 1.83 21.95 14.29
CA GLY A 50 3.02 22.77 14.53
C GLY A 50 4.33 21.99 14.70
N GLY A 51 4.29 20.66 14.54
CA GLY A 51 5.44 19.78 14.67
C GLY A 51 6.40 19.89 13.49
N THR A 52 7.69 20.11 13.76
CA THR A 52 8.75 19.99 12.74
C THR A 52 9.21 18.54 12.58
N ALA A 53 9.95 18.24 11.50
CA ALA A 53 10.53 16.93 11.29
C ALA A 53 11.47 16.56 12.46
N PRO A 54 11.50 15.29 12.91
CA PRO A 54 12.28 14.84 14.06
C PRO A 54 13.76 14.67 13.68
N ILE A 55 14.40 15.76 13.26
CA ILE A 55 15.79 15.83 12.82
C ILE A 55 16.49 16.87 13.69
N LEU A 56 17.56 16.45 14.38
CA LEU A 56 18.23 17.27 15.40
C LEU A 56 19.23 18.29 14.83
N THR A 57 19.42 18.34 13.51
CA THR A 57 20.39 19.24 12.86
C THR A 57 19.84 20.66 12.79
N GLY A 58 20.41 21.59 13.57
CA GLY A 58 20.00 23.01 13.58
C GLY A 58 18.67 23.26 14.30
N TYR A 59 18.37 22.49 15.35
CA TYR A 59 17.12 22.60 16.09
C TYR A 59 17.07 23.88 16.94
N GLU A 60 16.18 24.81 16.56
CA GLU A 60 15.98 26.10 17.23
C GLU A 60 14.92 26.05 18.36
N GLY A 61 14.41 24.87 18.70
CA GLY A 61 13.31 24.71 19.66
C GLY A 61 11.93 24.66 18.99
N GLY A 62 11.07 23.73 19.41
CA GLY A 62 9.70 23.59 18.92
C GLY A 62 9.17 22.15 19.06
N PRO A 63 7.85 21.93 19.03
CA PRO A 63 7.31 20.58 19.01
C PRO A 63 7.80 19.84 17.75
N MET A 64 8.11 18.54 17.88
CA MET A 64 8.40 17.65 16.75
C MET A 64 7.25 16.66 16.56
N VAL A 65 7.12 16.13 15.34
CA VAL A 65 6.24 14.98 15.06
C VAL A 65 6.86 13.68 15.59
N ASP A 66 6.03 12.67 15.82
CA ASP A 66 6.50 11.39 16.34
C ASP A 66 7.36 10.66 15.27
N PRO A 67 8.63 10.31 15.56
CA PRO A 67 9.47 9.55 14.63
C PRO A 67 9.04 8.08 14.50
N LEU A 68 8.28 7.53 15.45
CA LEU A 68 7.96 6.10 15.47
C LEU A 68 7.10 5.70 14.26
N PRO A 69 6.00 6.39 13.90
CA PRO A 69 5.23 6.06 12.70
C PRO A 69 6.04 6.23 11.40
N GLN A 70 7.00 7.17 11.35
CA GLN A 70 7.86 7.35 10.17
C GLN A 70 8.76 6.12 9.96
N ALA A 71 9.37 5.60 11.02
CA ALA A 71 10.17 4.38 10.95
C ALA A 71 9.34 3.14 10.56
N LEU A 72 8.13 3.02 11.10
CA LEU A 72 7.20 1.93 10.76
C LEU A 72 6.74 1.98 9.30
N VAL A 73 6.45 3.17 8.75
CA VAL A 73 6.05 3.30 7.36
C VAL A 73 7.23 3.03 6.42
N LEU A 74 8.45 3.46 6.75
CA LEU A 74 9.62 3.19 5.92
C LEU A 74 9.86 1.68 5.73
N THR A 75 9.74 0.90 6.82
CA THR A 75 9.87 -0.56 6.72
C THR A 75 8.71 -1.19 5.97
N ALA A 76 7.49 -0.71 6.21
CA ALA A 76 6.29 -1.21 5.52
C ALA A 76 6.34 -0.96 4.00
N ILE A 77 6.87 0.19 3.55
CA ILE A 77 7.07 0.51 2.13
C ILE A 77 8.02 -0.50 1.48
N VAL A 78 9.15 -0.80 2.12
CA VAL A 78 10.13 -1.76 1.59
C VAL A 78 9.50 -3.15 1.44
N ILE A 79 8.77 -3.60 2.46
CA ILE A 79 8.06 -4.90 2.42
C ILE A 79 6.99 -4.89 1.31
N GLY A 80 6.20 -3.83 1.20
CA GLY A 80 5.16 -3.69 0.17
C GLY A 80 5.73 -3.78 -1.25
N VAL A 81 6.85 -3.11 -1.53
CA VAL A 81 7.53 -3.19 -2.83
C VAL A 81 8.04 -4.59 -3.12
N CYS A 82 8.64 -5.28 -2.14
CA CYS A 82 9.08 -6.66 -2.29
C CYS A 82 7.92 -7.61 -2.63
N VAL A 83 6.79 -7.49 -1.93
CA VAL A 83 5.58 -8.29 -2.19
C VAL A 83 5.01 -7.98 -3.57
N LEU A 84 4.99 -6.71 -3.99
CA LEU A 84 4.51 -6.30 -5.30
C LEU A 84 5.37 -6.89 -6.44
N ILE A 85 6.70 -6.82 -6.30
CA ILE A 85 7.63 -7.42 -7.28
C ILE A 85 7.41 -8.94 -7.36
N MET A 86 7.28 -9.60 -6.21
CA MET A 86 7.01 -11.05 -6.16
C MET A 86 5.68 -11.40 -6.85
N ALA A 87 4.62 -10.65 -6.57
CA ALA A 87 3.31 -10.86 -7.16
C ALA A 87 3.33 -10.63 -8.68
N VAL A 88 3.99 -9.57 -9.16
CA VAL A 88 4.14 -9.31 -10.60
C VAL A 88 4.96 -10.41 -11.28
N SER A 89 6.06 -10.86 -10.67
CA SER A 89 6.86 -11.98 -11.18
C SER A 89 6.02 -13.26 -11.35
N LEU A 90 5.18 -13.56 -10.35
CA LEU A 90 4.25 -14.68 -10.42
C LEU A 90 3.23 -14.50 -11.55
N VAL A 91 2.67 -13.30 -11.71
CA VAL A 91 1.72 -13.01 -12.78
C VAL A 91 2.35 -13.16 -14.17
N VAL A 92 3.59 -12.71 -14.34
CA VAL A 92 4.35 -12.91 -15.60
C VAL A 92 4.57 -14.40 -15.86
N ASN A 93 4.90 -15.19 -14.84
CA ASN A 93 5.06 -16.64 -14.98
C ASN A 93 3.73 -17.30 -15.37
N VAL A 94 2.63 -16.97 -14.69
CA VAL A 94 1.28 -17.48 -15.00
C VAL A 94 0.88 -17.14 -16.43
N TYR A 95 1.13 -15.90 -16.88
CA TYR A 95 0.83 -15.50 -18.25
C TYR A 95 1.63 -16.30 -19.29
N ARG A 96 2.90 -16.62 -19.01
CA ARG A 96 3.72 -17.44 -19.90
C ARG A 96 3.23 -18.88 -20.01
N HIS A 97 2.64 -19.44 -18.95
CA HIS A 97 2.16 -20.83 -18.96
C HIS A 97 0.73 -20.98 -19.48
N TYR A 98 -0.16 -20.03 -19.17
CA TYR A 98 -1.60 -20.15 -19.43
C TYR A 98 -2.13 -19.16 -20.47
N GLY A 99 -1.35 -18.15 -20.87
CA GLY A 99 -1.76 -17.14 -21.87
C GLY A 99 -2.87 -16.19 -21.40
N THR A 100 -3.35 -16.30 -20.16
CA THR A 100 -4.44 -15.48 -19.62
C THR A 100 -4.08 -14.89 -18.26
N LEU A 101 -4.68 -13.73 -17.98
CA LEU A 101 -4.58 -13.00 -16.71
C LEU A 101 -5.92 -12.97 -15.96
N ASP A 102 -6.95 -13.63 -16.49
CA ASP A 102 -8.27 -13.70 -15.86
C ASP A 102 -8.31 -14.84 -14.83
N VAL A 103 -8.56 -14.48 -13.58
CA VAL A 103 -8.67 -15.43 -12.46
C VAL A 103 -9.76 -16.49 -12.70
N SER A 104 -10.85 -16.12 -13.37
CA SER A 104 -11.96 -17.05 -13.63
C SER A 104 -11.62 -18.11 -14.66
N GLU A 105 -10.77 -17.78 -15.64
CA GLU A 105 -10.28 -18.70 -16.67
C GLU A 105 -9.22 -19.64 -16.09
N LEU A 106 -8.28 -19.11 -15.29
CA LEU A 106 -7.31 -19.91 -14.56
C LEU A 106 -7.95 -20.94 -13.62
N ARG A 107 -9.09 -20.59 -13.00
CA ARG A 107 -9.83 -21.53 -12.13
C ARG A 107 -10.45 -22.70 -12.91
N ARG A 108 -10.81 -22.49 -14.19
CA ARG A 108 -11.39 -23.54 -15.05
C ARG A 108 -10.34 -24.53 -15.58
N LEU A 109 -9.06 -24.12 -15.66
CA LEU A 109 -7.95 -24.97 -16.07
C LEU A 109 -7.47 -25.93 -14.97
N ARG A 110 -7.94 -25.78 -13.73
CA ARG A 110 -7.75 -26.75 -12.63
C ARG A 110 -8.86 -27.80 -12.55
N GLY A 111 -9.56 -28.04 -13.66
CA GLY A 111 -10.54 -29.12 -13.84
C GLY A 111 -9.89 -30.34 -14.48
#